data_AF-A0A935TCB7-F1
#
_entry.id   AF-A0A935TCB7-F1
#
_cell.length_a   1.000
_cell.length_b   1.000
_cell.length_c   1.000
_cell.angle_alpha   90.00
_cell.angle_beta   90.00
_cell.angle_gamma   90.00
#
_symmetry.space_group_name_H-M   'P 1'
#
loop_
_entity.id
_entity.type
_entity.pdbx_description
1 polymer ?
#
loop_
_entity_poly.entity_id
_entity_poly.type
_entity_poly.pdbx_seq_one_letter_code
_entity_poly.pdbx_strand_id
1 'polypeptide(L)'
;MTFGKIILDASPSSSYNGSSLSYLWSVVKKPNEIGLNIKGSTSVICEIEIPKIHGEYIISLQVTDSEGNKSLTIVSIANEILWKYKTGNHISSSPAIGNDETIYIGSAYNLYAVNPDGTKNGNFKLVRTYILHRL
;
A
#
# COMPACT_ATOMS: atom_id res chain seq x y z
N MET A 1 14.55 2.60 -0.60
CA MET A 1 13.77 1.79 0.37
C MET A 1 12.42 1.47 -0.25
N THR A 2 12.02 0.20 -0.29
CA THR A 2 10.71 -0.27 -0.78
C THR A 2 9.69 -0.33 0.37
N PHE A 3 8.41 -0.23 0.07
CA PHE A 3 7.31 -0.34 1.04
C PHE A 3 6.88 -1.80 1.24
N GLY A 4 7.02 -2.62 0.20
CA GLY A 4 6.70 -4.03 0.23
C GLY A 4 6.81 -4.68 -1.14
N LYS A 5 6.41 -5.95 -1.22
CA LYS A 5 6.34 -6.74 -2.45
C LYS A 5 4.90 -7.15 -2.70
N ILE A 6 4.45 -7.01 -3.95
CA ILE A 6 3.15 -7.52 -4.42
C ILE A 6 3.40 -8.66 -5.39
N ILE A 7 2.61 -9.73 -5.28
CA ILE A 7 2.63 -10.88 -6.17
C ILE A 7 1.33 -10.88 -6.94
N LEU A 8 1.42 -10.87 -8.26
CA LEU A 8 0.29 -10.99 -9.18
C LEU A 8 0.37 -12.37 -9.85
N ASP A 9 -0.74 -13.11 -9.81
CA ASP A 9 -0.81 -14.49 -10.28
C ASP A 9 -1.80 -14.62 -11.45
N ALA A 10 -1.29 -15.01 -12.62
CA ALA A 10 -2.08 -15.28 -13.82
C ALA A 10 -2.47 -16.77 -13.97
N SER A 11 -2.13 -17.64 -13.02
CA SER A 11 -2.43 -19.08 -13.08
C SER A 11 -3.91 -19.44 -13.28
N PRO A 12 -4.90 -18.60 -12.88
CA PRO A 12 -6.29 -18.85 -13.20
C PRO A 12 -6.68 -18.62 -14.67
N SER A 13 -5.76 -18.13 -15.51
CA SER A 13 -6.03 -17.88 -16.93
C SER A 13 -6.25 -19.20 -17.68
N SER A 14 -7.26 -19.24 -18.55
CA SER A 14 -7.59 -20.42 -19.36
C SER A 14 -7.94 -20.02 -20.79
N SER A 15 -7.54 -20.84 -21.75
CA SER A 15 -8.02 -20.79 -23.14
C SER A 15 -9.25 -21.68 -23.30
N TYR A 16 -10.17 -21.29 -24.19
CA TYR A 16 -11.41 -22.05 -24.44
C TYR A 16 -11.13 -23.48 -24.95
N ASN A 17 -10.04 -23.65 -25.70
CA ASN A 17 -9.64 -24.91 -26.33
C ASN A 17 -8.45 -25.59 -25.65
N GLY A 18 -7.98 -25.11 -24.51
CA GLY A 18 -6.83 -25.68 -23.81
C GLY A 18 -5.47 -25.37 -24.47
N SER A 19 -5.42 -24.46 -25.45
CA SER A 19 -4.19 -23.93 -26.02
C SER A 19 -3.25 -23.30 -24.99
N SER A 20 -1.95 -23.41 -25.23
CA SER A 20 -0.91 -22.76 -24.43
C SER A 20 -1.09 -21.24 -24.40
N LEU A 21 -0.78 -20.65 -23.24
CA LEU A 21 -0.91 -19.21 -22.99
C LEU A 21 0.47 -18.57 -22.81
N SER A 22 0.61 -17.34 -23.31
CA SER A 22 1.73 -16.44 -23.05
C SER A 22 1.24 -15.20 -22.32
N TYR A 23 2.11 -14.62 -21.49
CA TYR A 23 1.78 -13.53 -20.59
C TYR A 23 2.66 -12.32 -20.87
N LEU A 24 2.10 -11.13 -20.71
CA LEU A 24 2.85 -9.88 -20.75
C LEU A 24 2.28 -8.91 -19.71
N TRP A 25 3.05 -8.65 -18.67
CA TRP A 25 2.79 -7.65 -17.64
C TRP A 25 3.43 -6.33 -18.05
N SER A 26 2.70 -5.21 -17.95
CA SER A 26 3.21 -3.89 -18.31
C SER A 26 2.76 -2.81 -17.32
N VAL A 27 3.64 -1.84 -17.06
CA VAL A 27 3.27 -0.65 -16.27
C VAL A 27 2.49 0.30 -17.18
N VAL A 28 1.22 0.55 -16.85
CA VAL A 28 0.36 1.52 -17.54
C VAL A 28 0.47 2.89 -16.90
N LYS A 29 0.46 2.95 -15.57
CA LYS A 29 0.56 4.20 -14.78
C LYS A 29 1.44 3.98 -13.56
N LYS A 30 2.22 5.00 -13.21
CA LYS A 30 2.96 5.08 -11.96
C LYS A 30 2.91 6.52 -11.43
N PRO A 31 3.00 6.75 -10.10
CA PRO A 31 2.91 8.08 -9.51
C PRO A 31 4.08 9.02 -9.84
N ASN A 32 5.22 8.48 -10.31
CA ASN A 32 6.40 9.27 -10.63
C ASN A 32 7.29 8.61 -11.70
N GLU A 33 8.34 9.31 -12.12
CA GLU A 33 9.20 8.84 -13.20
C GLU A 33 10.16 7.70 -12.83
N ILE A 34 10.41 7.49 -11.53
CA ILE A 34 11.29 6.42 -11.05
C ILE A 34 10.62 5.07 -11.34
N GLY A 35 11.33 4.20 -12.08
CA GLY A 35 10.80 2.95 -12.60
C GLY A 35 10.28 2.01 -11.50
N LEU A 36 9.08 1.46 -11.73
CA LEU A 36 8.57 0.33 -10.98
C LEU A 36 9.28 -0.93 -11.49
N ASN A 37 10.00 -1.63 -10.61
CA ASN A 37 10.68 -2.86 -11.00
C ASN A 37 9.69 -4.03 -11.01
N ILE A 38 9.53 -4.66 -12.16
CA ILE A 38 8.70 -5.85 -12.35
C ILE A 38 9.60 -7.03 -12.68
N LYS A 39 9.51 -8.10 -11.90
CA LYS A 39 10.16 -9.39 -12.18
C LYS A 39 9.12 -10.37 -12.70
N GLY A 40 9.51 -11.21 -13.66
CA GLY A 40 8.59 -12.17 -14.29
C GLY A 40 7.57 -11.51 -15.21
N SER A 41 7.94 -10.44 -15.92
CA SER A 41 7.01 -9.69 -16.79
C SER A 41 6.40 -10.53 -17.92
N THR A 42 6.96 -11.70 -18.23
CA THR A 42 6.39 -12.67 -19.19
C THR A 42 6.02 -14.01 -18.56
N SER A 43 6.03 -14.08 -17.23
CA SER A 43 5.76 -15.29 -16.46
C SER A 43 4.32 -15.31 -15.94
N VAL A 44 3.86 -16.49 -15.52
CA VAL A 44 2.58 -16.68 -14.83
C VAL A 44 2.53 -15.84 -13.55
N ILE A 45 3.65 -15.80 -12.82
CA ILE A 45 3.82 -14.98 -11.61
C ILE A 45 4.62 -13.73 -11.93
N CYS A 46 4.06 -12.58 -11.58
CA CYS A 46 4.69 -11.28 -11.66
C CYS A 46 4.91 -10.72 -10.26
N GLU A 47 6.14 -10.29 -9.98
CA GLU A 47 6.51 -9.70 -8.70
C GLU A 47 6.83 -8.23 -8.86
N ILE A 48 6.24 -7.40 -8.00
CA ILE A 48 6.39 -5.96 -8.03
C ILE A 48 6.97 -5.48 -6.70
N GLU A 49 8.11 -4.82 -6.76
CA GLU A 49 8.69 -4.11 -5.62
C GLU A 49 8.08 -2.70 -5.55
N ILE A 50 7.20 -2.47 -4.58
CA ILE A 50 6.50 -1.18 -4.45
C ILE A 50 7.43 -0.18 -3.76
N PRO A 51 7.78 0.95 -4.40
CA PRO A 51 8.60 1.96 -3.75
C PRO A 51 7.77 2.72 -2.69
N LYS A 52 8.43 3.35 -1.71
CA LYS A 52 7.79 4.18 -0.69
C LYS A 52 7.31 5.53 -1.25
N ILE A 53 6.52 5.49 -2.31
CA ILE A 53 5.95 6.66 -2.99
C ILE A 53 4.44 6.49 -3.00
N HIS A 54 3.74 7.55 -2.66
CA HIS A 54 2.29 7.52 -2.59
C HIS A 54 1.67 7.75 -3.96
N GLY A 55 0.55 7.06 -4.22
CA GLY A 55 -0.24 7.21 -5.43
C GLY A 55 -0.66 5.88 -6.02
N GLU A 56 -1.24 5.96 -7.21
CA GLU A 56 -1.79 4.82 -7.94
C GLU A 56 -0.79 4.25 -8.94
N TYR A 57 -0.63 2.93 -8.91
CA TYR A 57 0.04 2.13 -9.94
C TYR A 57 -1.00 1.36 -10.72
N ILE A 58 -0.96 1.44 -12.05
CA ILE A 58 -1.82 0.65 -12.93
C ILE A 58 -0.93 -0.30 -13.71
N ILE A 59 -1.21 -1.59 -13.59
CA ILE A 59 -0.50 -2.67 -14.28
C ILE A 59 -1.49 -3.34 -15.23
N SER A 60 -1.07 -3.62 -16.45
CA SER A 60 -1.82 -4.47 -17.35
C SER A 60 -1.25 -5.88 -17.39
N LEU A 61 -2.14 -6.86 -17.55
CA LEU A 61 -1.82 -8.21 -17.97
C LEU A 61 -2.44 -8.44 -19.36
N GLN A 62 -1.62 -8.72 -20.36
CA GLN A 62 -2.07 -9.31 -21.61
C GLN A 62 -1.82 -10.81 -21.58
N VAL A 63 -2.87 -11.60 -21.79
CA VAL A 63 -2.78 -13.05 -22.03
C VAL A 63 -3.01 -13.28 -23.51
N THR A 64 -2.11 -14.03 -24.15
CA THR A 64 -2.21 -14.36 -25.59
C THR A 64 -2.16 -15.86 -25.77
N ASP A 65 -3.15 -16.45 -26.44
CA ASP A 65 -3.12 -17.87 -26.79
C ASP A 65 -2.19 -18.14 -27.99
N SER A 66 -2.01 -19.42 -28.34
CA SER A 66 -1.18 -19.83 -29.47
C SER A 66 -1.71 -19.41 -30.85
N GLU A 67 -2.99 -19.05 -30.95
CA GLU A 67 -3.62 -18.55 -32.17
C GLU A 67 -3.46 -17.02 -32.33
N GLY A 68 -2.96 -16.35 -31.28
CA GLY A 68 -2.76 -14.92 -31.25
C GLY A 68 -3.94 -14.12 -30.70
N ASN A 69 -4.98 -14.79 -30.19
CA ASN A 69 -6.09 -14.11 -29.53
C ASN A 69 -5.60 -13.51 -28.21
N LYS A 70 -6.01 -12.27 -27.93
CA LYS A 70 -5.52 -11.48 -26.79
C LYS A 70 -6.66 -11.15 -25.83
N SER A 71 -6.39 -11.32 -24.55
CA SER A 71 -7.21 -10.80 -23.46
C SER A 71 -6.38 -9.81 -22.65
N LEU A 72 -6.97 -8.68 -22.25
CA LEU A 72 -6.32 -7.63 -21.48
C LEU A 72 -7.04 -7.44 -20.14
N THR A 73 -6.29 -7.41 -19.05
CA THR A 73 -6.77 -7.09 -17.71
C THR A 73 -5.96 -5.94 -17.13
N ILE A 74 -6.59 -5.14 -16.27
CA ILE A 74 -5.97 -4.03 -15.55
C ILE A 74 -6.04 -4.28 -14.04
N VAL A 75 -4.93 -4.09 -13.36
CA VAL A 75 -4.80 -4.14 -11.91
C VAL A 75 -4.41 -2.74 -11.42
N SER A 76 -5.26 -2.13 -10.59
CA SER A 76 -4.94 -0.88 -9.89
C SER A 76 -4.45 -1.18 -8.47
N ILE A 77 -3.31 -0.60 -8.11
CA ILE A 77 -2.67 -0.72 -6.80
C ILE A 77 -2.52 0.71 -6.27
N ALA A 78 -3.32 1.06 -5.28
CA ALA A 78 -3.25 2.37 -4.64
C ALA A 78 -2.41 2.31 -3.35
N ASN A 79 -1.35 3.13 -3.28
CA ASN A 79 -0.57 3.35 -2.07
C ASN A 79 -0.81 4.78 -1.56
N GLU A 80 -2.02 5.06 -1.09
CA GLU A 80 -2.42 6.43 -0.72
C GLU A 80 -2.21 6.73 0.76
N ILE A 81 -1.91 8.00 1.07
CA ILE A 81 -2.00 8.49 2.44
C ILE A 81 -3.49 8.61 2.75
N LEU A 82 -4.01 7.69 3.56
CA LEU A 82 -5.42 7.72 3.97
C LEU A 82 -5.75 8.95 4.82
N TRP A 83 -4.84 9.33 5.72
CA TRP A 83 -5.00 10.51 6.56
C TRP A 83 -3.67 11.01 7.14
N LYS A 84 -3.70 12.23 7.68
CA LYS A 84 -2.60 12.83 8.44
C LYS A 84 -3.15 13.44 9.72
N TYR A 85 -2.44 13.24 10.83
CA TYR A 85 -2.79 13.83 12.12
C TYR A 85 -1.66 14.72 12.63
N LYS A 86 -1.95 15.99 12.88
CA LYS A 86 -0.96 16.95 13.39
C LYS A 86 -0.86 16.85 14.91
N THR A 87 0.29 16.43 15.41
CA THR A 87 0.64 16.56 16.83
C THR A 87 1.20 17.95 17.12
N GLY A 88 1.09 18.40 18.37
CA GLY A 88 1.58 19.72 18.79
C GLY A 88 3.05 19.76 19.19
N ASN A 89 3.69 18.59 19.36
CA ASN A 89 5.10 18.45 19.76
C ASN A 89 5.72 17.21 19.08
N HIS A 90 7.03 17.03 19.27
CA HIS A 90 7.78 15.87 18.77
C HIS A 90 7.11 14.55 19.18
N ILE A 91 7.05 13.62 18.24
CA ILE A 91 6.62 12.24 18.48
C ILE A 91 7.84 11.50 19.04
N SER A 92 7.75 11.03 20.28
CA SER A 92 8.83 10.33 20.99
C SER A 92 8.61 8.82 21.07
N SER A 93 7.49 8.32 20.55
CA SER A 93 7.08 6.92 20.65
C SER A 93 6.38 6.45 19.38
N SER A 94 6.44 5.14 19.10
CA SER A 94 5.64 4.53 18.02
C SER A 94 4.15 4.57 18.38
N PRO A 95 3.26 4.79 17.39
CA PRO A 95 1.82 4.64 17.60
C PRO A 95 1.41 3.22 18.02
N ALA A 96 0.31 3.10 18.76
CA ALA A 96 -0.30 1.82 19.14
C ALA A 96 -1.79 1.80 18.76
N ILE A 97 -2.33 0.63 18.41
CA ILE A 97 -3.75 0.45 18.09
C ILE A 97 -4.43 -0.28 19.26
N GLY A 98 -5.51 0.30 19.79
CA GLY A 98 -6.33 -0.30 20.82
C GLY A 98 -7.32 -1.35 20.27
N ASN A 99 -7.89 -2.15 21.16
CA ASN A 99 -8.94 -3.13 20.78
C ASN A 99 -10.22 -2.48 20.26
N ASP A 100 -10.41 -1.19 20.53
CA ASP A 100 -11.51 -0.35 20.04
C ASP A 100 -11.17 0.36 18.72
N GLU A 101 -10.08 -0.05 18.06
CA GLU A 101 -9.52 0.53 16.83
C GLU A 101 -9.00 1.97 17.01
N THR A 102 -8.98 2.51 18.23
CA THR A 102 -8.39 3.82 18.51
C THR A 102 -6.87 3.74 18.35
N ILE A 103 -6.31 4.69 17.59
CA ILE A 103 -4.88 4.86 17.37
C ILE A 103 -4.34 5.85 18.41
N TYR A 104 -3.44 5.37 19.27
CA TYR A 104 -2.78 6.15 20.30
C TYR A 104 -1.42 6.61 19.84
N ILE A 105 -1.15 7.92 19.94
CA ILE A 105 0.10 8.53 19.52
C ILE A 105 0.69 9.31 20.69
N GLY A 106 1.83 8.86 21.20
CA GLY A 106 2.58 9.56 22.24
C GLY A 106 3.52 10.62 21.66
N SER A 107 3.37 11.85 22.16
CA SER A 107 4.23 13.00 21.90
C SER A 107 4.85 13.46 23.22
N ALA A 108 5.95 14.23 23.15
CA ALA A 108 6.75 14.67 24.29
C ALA A 108 5.92 15.11 25.53
N TYR A 109 4.78 15.78 25.32
CA TYR A 109 3.91 16.24 26.41
C TYR A 109 2.46 15.78 26.28
N ASN A 110 2.07 15.00 25.26
CA ASN A 110 0.66 14.71 24.98
C ASN A 110 0.46 13.26 24.53
N LEU A 111 -0.66 12.68 24.94
CA LEU A 111 -1.21 11.47 24.34
C LEU A 111 -2.42 11.82 23.48
N TYR A 112 -2.37 11.46 22.20
CA TYR A 112 -3.47 11.64 21.25
C TYR A 112 -4.21 10.33 21.05
N ALA A 113 -5.53 10.41 20.93
CA ALA A 113 -6.40 9.32 20.51
C ALA A 113 -7.05 9.71 19.18
N VAL A 114 -6.83 8.89 18.16
CA VAL A 114 -7.19 9.15 16.77
C VAL A 114 -8.03 7.99 16.26
N ASN A 115 -9.11 8.28 15.56
CA ASN A 115 -9.94 7.27 14.90
C ASN A 115 -9.22 6.69 13.67
N PRO A 116 -9.62 5.51 13.16
CA PRO A 116 -9.05 4.93 11.94
C PRO A 116 -9.12 5.83 10.69
N ASP A 117 -10.05 6.79 10.66
CA ASP A 117 -10.20 7.79 9.59
C ASP A 117 -9.28 9.02 9.75
N GLY A 118 -8.47 9.06 10.81
CA GLY A 118 -7.55 10.17 11.10
C GLY A 118 -8.18 11.35 11.82
N THR A 119 -9.45 11.27 12.24
CA THR A 119 -10.09 12.31 13.06
C THR A 119 -9.76 12.10 14.54
N LYS A 120 -9.87 13.17 15.35
CA LYS A 120 -9.70 13.06 16.80
C LYS A 120 -10.83 12.21 17.40
N ASN A 121 -10.49 11.20 18.19
CA ASN A 121 -11.50 10.44 18.92
C ASN A 121 -12.14 11.33 20.00
N GLY A 122 -13.43 11.62 19.87
CA GLY A 122 -14.19 12.51 20.76
C GLY A 122 -14.42 11.95 22.16
N ASN A 123 -14.30 10.63 22.34
CA ASN A 123 -14.47 9.97 23.64
C ASN A 123 -13.26 10.14 24.55
N PHE A 124 -12.12 10.59 24.01
CA PHE A 124 -10.88 10.77 24.75
C PHE A 124 -10.49 12.25 24.83
N LYS A 125 -10.16 12.70 26.05
CA LYS A 125 -9.56 14.00 26.28
C LYS A 125 -8.03 13.88 26.18
N LEU A 126 -7.41 14.86 25.56
CA LEU A 126 -5.96 14.98 25.49
C LEU A 126 -5.41 15.07 26.91
N VAL A 127 -4.54 14.14 27.29
CA VAL A 127 -3.82 14.21 28.56
C VAL A 127 -2.48 14.89 28.31
N ARG A 128 -2.25 16.02 28.99
CA ARG A 128 -0.92 16.65 29.05
C ARG A 128 -0.12 15.94 30.14
N THR A 129 0.94 15.25 29.75
CA THR A 129 1.79 14.54 30.70
C THR A 129 3.03 15.38 30.94
N TYR A 130 3.18 15.93 32.15
CA TYR A 130 4.44 16.53 32.60
C TYR A 130 5.29 15.42 33.20
N ILE A 131 6.23 14.87 32.43
CA ILE A 131 7.30 14.07 33.04
C ILE A 131 8.29 15.08 33.62
N LEU A 132 8.10 15.44 34.88
CA LEU A 132 9.12 16.13 35.68
C LEU A 132 10.32 15.19 35.79
N HIS A 133 11.37 15.40 34.98
CA HIS A 133 12.68 14.89 35.35
C HIS A 133 13.08 15.63 36.62
N ARG A 134 12.98 14.95 37.77
CA ARG A 134 13.79 15.35 38.93
C ARG A 134 15.24 15.02 38.56
N LEU A 135 16.07 16.07 38.58
CA LEU A 135 17.52 15.99 38.49
C LEU A 135 18.09 15.09 39.59
#